data_AF-A0A1E7IVY4-F1
#
_entry.id   AF-A0A1E7IVY4-F1
#
_cell.length_a   1.000
_cell.length_b   1.000
_cell.length_c   1.000
_cell.angle_alpha   90.00
_cell.angle_beta   90.00
_cell.angle_gamma   90.00
#
_symmetry.space_group_name_H-M   'P 1'
#
loop_
_entity.id
_entity.type
_entity.pdbx_description
1 polymer ?
#
loop_
_entity_poly.entity_id
_entity_poly.type
_entity_poly.pdbx_seq_one_letter_code
_entity_poly.pdbx_strand_id
1 'polypeptide(L)'
;MERNVLFDMKKLRVKCMKCGIEWEKETSISWGPEDITSSLCDDCFMEVISPVIHKKQLKEGNFDCFGKSGNYCDQLQCKYRQWCIRWEEAGQEVKKVAGAA
;
A
#
# COMPACT_ATOMS: atom_id res chain seq x y z
N MET A 1 37.70 6.87 9.21
CA MET A 1 37.21 5.63 8.55
C MET A 1 35.73 5.81 8.30
N GLU A 2 35.37 6.45 7.18
CA GLU A 2 33.99 6.55 6.74
C GLU A 2 33.63 5.27 5.99
N ARG A 3 32.79 4.42 6.59
CA ARG A 3 32.23 3.26 5.89
C ARG A 3 31.10 3.78 5.01
N ASN A 4 31.42 4.06 3.73
CA ASN A 4 30.44 4.14 2.66
C ASN A 4 29.81 2.75 2.48
N VAL A 5 28.75 2.47 3.23
CA VAL A 5 27.89 1.32 2.96
C VAL A 5 26.97 1.76 1.83
N LEU A 6 27.37 1.48 0.59
CA LEU A 6 26.44 1.39 -0.52
C LEU A 6 25.48 0.25 -0.16
N PHE A 7 24.38 0.58 0.52
CA PHE A 7 23.28 -0.36 0.70
C PHE A 7 22.75 -0.61 -0.71
N ASP A 8 23.07 -1.78 -1.24
CA ASP A 8 22.58 -2.24 -2.53
C ASP A 8 21.07 -2.48 -2.36
N MET A 9 20.28 -1.43 -2.58
CA MET A 9 18.82 -1.46 -2.46
C MET A 9 18.27 -2.26 -3.64
N LYS A 10 17.84 -3.48 -3.36
CA LYS A 10 17.31 -4.39 -4.38
C LYS A 10 15.84 -4.10 -4.61
N LYS A 11 15.37 -4.46 -5.79
CA LYS A 11 13.96 -4.35 -6.16
C LYS A 11 13.24 -5.67 -5.90
N LEU A 12 12.11 -5.59 -5.22
CA LEU A 12 11.19 -6.69 -4.99
C LEU A 12 9.96 -6.51 -5.85
N ARG A 13 9.69 -7.49 -6.71
CA ARG A 13 8.46 -7.55 -7.49
C ARG A 13 7.29 -8.01 -6.60
N VAL A 14 6.18 -7.31 -6.72
CA VAL A 14 4.96 -7.60 -5.96
C VAL A 14 3.79 -7.68 -6.94
N LYS A 15 2.92 -8.67 -6.75
CA LYS A 15 1.67 -8.84 -7.49
C LYS A 15 0.47 -8.70 -6.58
N CYS A 16 -0.52 -7.94 -7.02
CA CYS A 16 -1.78 -7.87 -6.31
C CYS A 16 -2.53 -9.19 -6.44
N MET A 17 -2.86 -9.81 -5.31
CA MET A 17 -3.61 -11.08 -5.29
C MET A 17 -5.08 -10.94 -5.72
N LYS A 18 -5.61 -9.70 -5.80
CA LYS A 18 -7.00 -9.42 -6.21
C LYS A 18 -7.11 -8.99 -7.67
N CYS A 19 -6.42 -7.92 -8.07
CA CYS A 19 -6.54 -7.36 -9.43
C CYS A 19 -5.36 -7.72 -10.37
N GLY A 20 -4.31 -8.37 -9.85
CA GLY A 20 -3.17 -8.80 -10.65
C GLY A 20 -2.16 -7.72 -11.03
N ILE A 21 -2.38 -6.45 -10.66
CA ILE A 21 -1.39 -5.37 -10.92
C ILE A 21 -0.05 -5.70 -10.26
N GLU A 22 1.04 -5.44 -10.97
CA GLU A 22 2.40 -5.66 -10.48
C GLU A 22 3.11 -4.33 -10.22
N TRP A 23 3.95 -4.27 -9.18
CA TRP A 23 4.79 -3.11 -8.86
C TRP A 23 6.11 -3.55 -8.22
N GLU A 24 7.08 -2.64 -8.15
CA GLU A 24 8.37 -2.86 -7.52
C GLU A 24 8.44 -2.08 -6.20
N LYS A 25 9.11 -2.65 -5.19
CA LYS A 25 9.45 -1.95 -3.95
C LYS A 25 10.90 -2.20 -3.57
N GLU A 26 11.52 -1.24 -2.91
CA GLU A 26 12.87 -1.39 -2.41
C GLU A 26 12.93 -2.40 -1.26
N THR A 27 13.99 -3.20 -1.22
CA THR A 27 14.22 -4.20 -0.19
C THR A 27 15.70 -4.42 0.05
N SER A 28 16.05 -4.76 1.28
CA SER A 28 17.38 -5.23 1.67
C SER A 28 17.56 -6.74 1.43
N ILE A 29 16.47 -7.45 1.12
CA ILE A 29 16.49 -8.90 0.93
C ILE A 29 16.84 -9.22 -0.53
N SER A 30 17.69 -10.22 -0.72
CA SER A 30 18.01 -10.73 -2.05
C SER A 30 16.88 -11.63 -2.55
N TRP A 31 16.21 -11.20 -3.61
CA TRP A 31 15.25 -11.99 -4.37
C TRP A 31 15.84 -12.33 -5.73
N GLY A 32 15.53 -13.52 -6.24
CA GLY A 32 15.86 -13.95 -7.59
C GLY A 32 15.02 -13.21 -8.64
N PRO A 33 15.45 -13.25 -9.92
CA PRO A 33 14.74 -12.56 -11.02
C PRO A 33 13.30 -13.05 -11.24
N GLU A 34 13.03 -14.30 -10.88
CA GLU A 34 11.71 -14.94 -11.00
C GLU A 34 10.86 -14.83 -9.72
N ASP A 35 11.42 -14.29 -8.64
CA ASP A 35 10.70 -14.20 -7.37
C ASP A 35 9.68 -13.06 -7.39
N ILE A 36 8.45 -13.38 -7.01
CA ILE A 36 7.35 -12.42 -6.87
C ILE A 36 6.62 -12.64 -5.56
N THR A 37 6.36 -11.55 -4.84
CA THR A 37 5.57 -11.61 -3.61
C THR A 37 4.12 -11.25 -3.89
N SER A 38 3.19 -11.82 -3.12
CA SER A 38 1.76 -11.50 -3.24
C SER A 38 1.34 -10.50 -2.16
N SER A 39 0.62 -9.45 -2.55
CA SER A 39 0.06 -8.46 -1.63
C SER A 39 -1.26 -7.87 -2.18
N LEU A 40 -1.83 -6.85 -1.55
CA LEU A 40 -2.93 -6.06 -2.13
C LEU A 40 -2.37 -4.70 -2.57
N CYS A 41 -2.76 -4.22 -3.76
CA CYS A 41 -2.55 -2.80 -4.08
C CYS A 41 -3.45 -1.93 -3.21
N ASP A 42 -3.17 -0.63 -3.13
CA ASP A 42 -3.90 0.30 -2.24
C ASP A 42 -5.41 0.27 -2.48
N ASP A 43 -5.86 0.32 -3.74
CA ASP A 43 -7.27 0.23 -4.10
C ASP A 43 -7.92 -1.07 -3.61
N CYS A 44 -7.27 -2.21 -3.86
CA CYS A 44 -7.79 -3.52 -3.46
C CYS A 44 -7.71 -3.73 -1.94
N PHE A 45 -6.70 -3.17 -1.27
CA PHE A 45 -6.61 -3.18 0.19
C PHE A 45 -7.78 -2.42 0.79
N MET A 46 -8.05 -1.21 0.31
CA MET A 46 -9.16 -0.40 0.80
C MET A 46 -10.50 -1.10 0.59
N GLU A 47 -10.73 -1.67 -0.59
CA GLU A 47 -11.96 -2.42 -0.88
C GLU A 47 -12.17 -3.62 0.06
N VAL A 48 -11.12 -4.41 0.28
CA VAL A 48 -11.19 -5.66 1.06
C VAL A 48 -11.26 -5.38 2.56
N ILE A 49 -10.50 -4.40 3.05
CA ILE A 49 -10.32 -4.17 4.49
C ILE A 49 -11.36 -3.21 5.07
N SER A 50 -11.91 -2.28 4.27
CA SER A 50 -12.88 -1.29 4.77
C SER A 50 -14.07 -1.93 5.49
N PRO A 51 -14.76 -2.96 4.95
CA PRO A 51 -15.89 -3.58 5.64
C PRO A 51 -15.53 -4.18 7.01
N VAL A 52 -14.30 -4.69 7.16
CA VAL A 52 -13.80 -5.26 8.42
C VAL A 52 -13.56 -4.15 9.44
N ILE A 53 -12.95 -3.05 9.02
CA ILE A 53 -12.68 -1.91 9.90
C ILE A 53 -13.97 -1.17 10.26
N HIS A 54 -14.89 -0.96 9.31
CA HIS A 54 -16.20 -0.35 9.56
C HIS A 54 -16.97 -1.10 10.65
N LYS A 55 -17.00 -2.43 10.60
CA LYS A 55 -17.60 -3.26 11.66
C LYS A 55 -16.95 -3.03 13.02
N LYS A 56 -15.62 -2.89 13.07
CA LYS A 56 -14.90 -2.59 14.32
C LYS A 56 -15.20 -1.19 14.84
N GLN A 57 -15.19 -0.18 13.98
CA GLN A 57 -15.51 1.21 14.35
C GLN A 57 -16.92 1.30 14.95
N LEU A 58 -17.92 0.71 14.30
CA LEU A 58 -19.30 0.69 14.81
C LEU A 58 -19.40 -0.04 16.15
N LYS A 59 -18.70 -1.17 16.31
CA LYS A 59 -18.65 -1.91 17.59
C LYS A 59 -18.01 -1.10 18.73
N GLU A 60 -17.10 -0.20 18.40
CA GLU A 60 -16.43 0.71 19.34
C GLU A 60 -17.24 2.00 19.60
N GLY A 61 -18.41 2.17 18.97
CA GLY A 61 -19.23 3.38 19.09
C GLY A 61 -18.77 4.55 18.22
N ASN A 62 -17.87 4.30 17.26
CA ASN A 62 -17.35 5.29 16.33
C ASN A 62 -18.11 5.29 15.00
N PHE A 63 -17.96 6.37 14.21
CA PHE A 63 -18.38 6.40 12.81
C PHE A 63 -17.57 5.42 11.96
N ASP A 64 -18.20 4.82 10.96
CA ASP A 64 -17.59 3.92 9.97
C ASP A 64 -16.80 4.70 8.90
N CYS A 65 -15.97 5.65 9.33
CA CYS A 65 -15.35 6.63 8.45
C CYS A 65 -14.09 6.14 7.73
N PHE A 66 -13.59 4.92 8.03
CA PHE A 66 -12.35 4.41 7.43
C PHE A 66 -12.42 4.43 5.90
N GLY A 67 -11.41 5.03 5.25
CA GLY A 67 -11.30 5.08 3.79
C GLY A 67 -12.24 6.02 3.04
N LYS A 68 -13.16 6.72 3.71
CA LYS A 68 -14.17 7.55 3.02
C LYS A 68 -13.63 8.91 2.54
N SER A 69 -12.58 9.42 3.19
CA SER A 69 -12.05 10.78 2.95
C SER A 69 -10.88 10.85 1.98
N GLY A 70 -10.60 9.76 1.24
CA GLY A 70 -9.64 9.72 0.11
C GLY A 70 -8.35 10.51 0.32
N ASN A 71 -7.48 10.04 1.22
CA ASN A 71 -6.19 10.63 1.65
C ASN A 71 -6.22 11.70 2.73
N TYR A 72 -7.39 12.01 3.28
CA TYR A 72 -7.48 12.97 4.37
C TYR A 72 -7.97 12.33 5.66
N CYS A 73 -7.34 12.68 6.79
CA CYS A 73 -7.80 12.33 8.12
C CYS A 73 -7.28 13.35 9.15
N ASP A 74 -8.21 14.09 9.73
CA ASP A 74 -8.00 15.10 10.78
C ASP A 74 -7.85 14.49 12.18
N GLN A 75 -8.29 13.25 12.38
CA GLN A 75 -8.15 12.50 13.63
C GLN A 75 -6.71 12.00 13.82
N LEU A 76 -5.82 12.88 14.28
CA LEU A 76 -4.38 12.59 14.44
C LEU A 76 -4.06 11.36 15.30
N GLN A 77 -4.93 11.03 16.26
CA GLN A 77 -4.78 9.89 17.17
C GLN A 77 -5.51 8.62 16.69
N CYS A 78 -6.11 8.63 15.49
CA CYS A 78 -6.80 7.46 14.96
C CYS A 78 -5.81 6.34 14.62
N LYS A 79 -6.01 5.15 15.18
CA LYS A 79 -5.20 3.94 14.91
C LYS A 79 -5.17 3.52 13.42
N TYR A 80 -6.17 3.92 12.64
CA TYR A 80 -6.24 3.62 11.21
C TYR A 80 -5.74 4.76 10.32
N ARG A 81 -5.33 5.90 10.90
CA ARG A 81 -4.98 7.11 10.17
C ARG A 81 -3.95 6.84 9.07
N GLN A 82 -2.88 6.11 9.37
CA GLN A 82 -1.83 5.81 8.39
C GLN A 82 -2.37 5.08 7.17
N TRP A 83 -3.34 4.18 7.33
CA TRP A 83 -3.97 3.50 6.19
C TRP A 83 -4.98 4.38 5.46
N CYS A 84 -5.65 5.31 6.14
CA CYS A 84 -6.54 6.28 5.48
C CYS A 84 -5.79 7.31 4.62
N ILE A 85 -4.52 7.61 4.95
CA ILE A 85 -3.71 8.62 4.26
C ILE A 85 -2.66 8.03 3.30
N ARG A 86 -2.48 6.71 3.30
CA ARG A 86 -1.54 6.02 2.42
C ARG A 86 -2.22 5.69 1.10
N TRP A 87 -1.92 6.46 0.04
CA TRP A 87 -2.24 6.13 -1.36
C TRP A 87 -1.04 6.18 -2.32
N GLU A 88 0.20 6.19 -1.81
CA GLU A 88 1.36 6.44 -2.68
C GLU A 88 2.52 5.45 -2.49
N GLU A 89 2.23 4.16 -2.29
CA GLU A 89 3.30 3.16 -2.26
C GLU A 89 3.11 2.00 -3.27
N ALA A 90 1.87 1.72 -3.73
CA ALA A 90 1.62 0.61 -4.65
C ALA A 90 1.02 1.04 -6.01
N GLY A 91 1.75 0.82 -7.11
CA GLY A 91 1.19 0.82 -8.47
C GLY A 91 1.05 2.17 -9.18
N GLN A 92 1.66 3.26 -8.70
CA GLN A 92 1.57 4.58 -9.35
C GLN A 92 2.30 4.67 -10.71
N GLU A 93 3.27 3.80 -11.01
CA GLU A 93 3.98 3.85 -12.30
C GLU A 93 3.16 3.30 -13.49
N VAL A 94 2.12 2.50 -13.24
CA VAL A 94 1.35 1.88 -14.33
C VAL A 94 0.39 2.89 -15.01
N LYS A 95 -0.09 3.91 -14.29
CA LYS A 95 -1.04 4.90 -14.85
C LYS A 95 -0.41 5.97 -15.73
N LYS A 96 0.92 6.16 -15.72
CA LYS A 96 1.58 7.12 -16.63
C LYS A 96 1.79 6.58 -18.05
N VAL A 97 1.76 5.25 -18.25
CA VAL A 97 2.03 4.63 -19.56
C VAL A 97 0.74 4.34 -20.35
N ALA A 98 -0.40 4.17 -19.68
CA ALA A 98 -1.68 3.86 -20.33
C ALA A 98 -2.45 5.08 -20.90
N GLY A 99 -1.91 6.30 -20.77
CA GLY A 99 -2.54 7.55 -21.21
C GLY A 99 -1.80 8.29 -22.34
N ALA A 100 -0.79 7.66 -22.95
CA ALA A 100 -0.08 8.19 -24.11
C ALA A 100 -0.28 7.24 -25.30
N ALA A 101 -1.48 7.26 -25.87
CA ALA A 101 -1.80 6.71 -27.18
C ALA A 101 -2.79 7.64 -27.89
#